data_AF-A0A226D890-F1
#
_entry.id   AF-A0A226D890-F1
#
_cell.length_a   1.000
_cell.length_b   1.000
_cell.length_c   1.000
_cell.angle_alpha   90.00
_cell.angle_beta   90.00
_cell.angle_gamma   90.00
#
_symmetry.space_group_name_H-M   'P 1'
#
loop_
_entity.id
_entity.type
_entity.pdbx_description
1 polymer ?
#
loop_
_entity_poly.entity_id
_entity_poly.type
_entity_poly.pdbx_seq_one_letter_code
_entity_poly.pdbx_strand_id
1 'polypeptide(L)'
;MFKTEFLPLMKLHLKISEKLACVPFKFSAESQNLVESRSNHVQWVLTVAYLSAMFLNVCIGPLTMTERLQGLTIFLAFLAASIPRGNYSPNIAPIQIVNTFLDFEGGIMSELPELPPSLVAKAKKAFVCLVE
;
A
#
# COMPACT_ATOMS: atom_id res chain seq x y z
N MET A 1 13.39 -13.20 -10.70
CA MET A 1 13.63 -11.95 -9.94
C MET A 1 12.35 -11.39 -9.31
N PHE A 2 11.27 -11.13 -10.04
CA PHE A 2 10.06 -10.55 -9.43
C PHE A 2 9.31 -11.61 -8.61
N LYS A 3 9.12 -12.81 -9.16
CA LYS A 3 8.47 -13.95 -8.50
C LYS A 3 9.28 -14.56 -7.35
N THR A 4 10.61 -14.55 -7.45
CA THR A 4 11.50 -15.21 -6.48
C THR A 4 11.95 -14.29 -5.34
N GLU A 5 12.11 -12.99 -5.58
CA GLU A 5 12.66 -12.05 -4.58
C GLU A 5 11.61 -11.03 -4.14
N PHE A 6 10.88 -10.43 -5.08
CA PHE A 6 9.93 -9.35 -4.78
C PHE A 6 8.60 -9.89 -4.24
N LEU A 7 8.10 -10.98 -4.79
CA LEU A 7 6.85 -11.63 -4.39
C LEU A 7 6.82 -12.10 -2.92
N PRO A 8 7.85 -12.74 -2.34
CA PRO A 8 7.83 -13.10 -0.92
C PRO A 8 7.84 -11.88 0.01
N LEU A 9 8.56 -10.82 -0.36
CA LEU A 9 8.60 -9.56 0.40
C LEU A 9 7.25 -8.84 0.32
N MET A 10 6.68 -8.74 -0.88
CA MET A 10 5.35 -8.20 -1.12
C MET A 10 4.27 -9.02 -0.38
N LYS A 11 4.38 -10.36 -0.33
CA LYS A 11 3.48 -11.22 0.48
C LYS A 11 3.58 -10.90 1.98
N LEU A 12 4.77 -10.60 2.50
CA LEU A 12 4.95 -10.21 3.90
C LEU A 12 4.24 -8.87 4.18
N HIS A 13 4.51 -7.86 3.35
CA HIS A 13 3.86 -6.55 3.47
C HIS A 13 2.35 -6.62 3.30
N LEU A 14 1.84 -7.44 2.37
CA LEU A 14 0.41 -7.67 2.19
C LEU A 14 -0.20 -8.39 3.38
N LYS A 15 0.47 -9.38 3.98
CA LYS A 15 -0.02 -10.03 5.23
C LYS A 15 -0.11 -9.05 6.39
N ILE A 16 0.90 -8.21 6.57
CA ILE A 16 0.91 -7.17 7.60
C ILE A 16 -0.21 -6.16 7.32
N SER A 17 -0.36 -5.74 6.08
CA SER A 17 -1.37 -4.79 5.64
C SER A 17 -2.79 -5.35 5.69
N GLU A 18 -2.98 -6.64 5.44
CA GLU A 18 -4.25 -7.36 5.60
C GLU A 18 -4.63 -7.47 7.08
N LYS A 19 -3.66 -7.79 7.94
CA LYS A 19 -3.86 -7.82 9.40
C LYS A 19 -4.23 -6.44 9.96
N LEU A 20 -3.60 -5.39 9.43
CA LEU A 20 -3.91 -4.00 9.77
C LEU A 20 -5.13 -3.46 9.00
N ALA A 21 -5.69 -4.26 8.07
CA ALA A 21 -6.69 -3.90 7.09
C ALA A 21 -6.42 -2.57 6.36
N CYS A 22 -5.15 -2.19 6.22
CA CYS A 22 -4.74 -0.91 5.62
C CYS A 22 -4.88 -0.88 4.11
N VAL A 23 -5.08 -2.05 3.48
CA VAL A 23 -5.00 -2.24 2.04
C VAL A 23 -6.13 -3.17 1.58
N PRO A 24 -6.92 -2.79 0.55
CA PRO A 24 -8.06 -3.56 0.08
C PRO A 24 -7.63 -4.70 -0.87
N PHE A 25 -6.50 -5.35 -0.64
CA PHE A 25 -5.94 -6.34 -1.56
C PHE A 25 -5.49 -7.59 -0.82
N LYS A 26 -5.78 -8.75 -1.42
CA LYS A 26 -5.38 -10.07 -0.93
C LYS A 26 -4.61 -10.80 -1.99
N PHE A 27 -3.59 -11.56 -1.57
CA PHE A 27 -2.87 -12.45 -2.47
C PHE A 27 -3.63 -13.78 -2.56
N SER A 28 -4.12 -14.16 -3.75
CA SER A 28 -4.78 -15.45 -3.92
C SER A 28 -3.76 -16.54 -4.20
N ALA A 29 -3.75 -17.58 -3.37
CA ALA A 29 -2.88 -18.74 -3.55
C ALA A 29 -3.28 -19.56 -4.80
N GLU A 30 -4.54 -19.51 -5.23
CA GLU A 30 -5.05 -20.27 -6.38
C GLU A 30 -4.65 -19.66 -7.73
N SER A 31 -4.64 -18.33 -7.86
CA SER A 31 -4.35 -17.65 -9.14
C SER A 31 -2.94 -17.08 -9.24
N GLN A 32 -2.11 -17.19 -8.19
CA GLN A 32 -0.82 -16.49 -8.01
C GLN A 32 -0.89 -14.97 -8.23
N ASN A 33 -2.08 -14.39 -8.22
CA ASN A 33 -2.35 -12.99 -8.54
C ASN A 33 -2.93 -12.24 -7.33
N LEU A 34 -2.74 -10.92 -7.30
CA LEU A 34 -3.42 -10.07 -6.33
C LEU A 34 -4.89 -9.90 -6.74
N VAL A 35 -5.79 -10.17 -5.81
CA VAL A 35 -7.23 -10.02 -5.96
C VAL A 35 -7.72 -8.94 -5.01
N GLU A 36 -8.71 -8.16 -5.45
CA GLU A 36 -9.36 -7.16 -4.61
C GLU A 36 -10.02 -7.83 -3.40
N SER A 37 -9.71 -7.31 -2.22
CA SER A 37 -10.36 -7.68 -0.97
C SER A 37 -11.35 -6.59 -0.60
N ARG A 38 -12.55 -7.00 -0.16
CA ARG A 38 -13.55 -6.08 0.36
C ARG A 38 -12.91 -5.21 1.44
N SER A 39 -12.88 -3.91 1.19
CA SER A 39 -12.49 -2.90 2.18
C SER A 39 -13.47 -2.99 3.36
N ASN A 40 -12.94 -3.07 4.58
CA ASN A 40 -13.77 -3.13 5.77
C ASN A 40 -14.38 -1.75 6.02
N HIS A 41 -15.67 -1.59 5.72
CA HIS A 41 -16.44 -0.34 5.94
C HIS A 41 -16.22 0.28 7.32
N VAL A 42 -15.92 -0.54 8.33
CA VAL A 42 -15.60 -0.14 9.71
C VAL A 42 -14.42 0.83 9.80
N GLN A 43 -13.34 0.63 9.02
CA GLN A 43 -12.16 1.50 9.10
C GLN A 43 -12.39 2.88 8.49
N TRP A 44 -13.20 2.93 7.43
CA TRP A 44 -13.60 4.20 6.84
C TRP A 44 -14.46 5.00 7.82
N VAL A 45 -15.47 4.34 8.42
CA VAL A 45 -16.32 4.96 9.46
C VAL A 45 -15.48 5.46 10.64
N LEU A 46 -14.51 4.67 11.11
CA LEU A 46 -13.61 5.05 12.20
C LEU A 46 -12.72 6.25 11.81
N THR A 47 -12.21 6.27 10.58
CA THR A 47 -11.38 7.37 10.05
C THR A 47 -12.19 8.67 9.97
N VAL A 48 -13.43 8.60 9.47
CA VAL A 48 -14.34 9.75 9.41
C VAL A 48 -14.67 10.24 10.82
N ALA A 49 -15.03 9.34 11.74
CA ALA A 49 -15.32 9.69 13.13
C ALA A 49 -14.13 10.36 13.82
N TYR A 50 -12.92 9.85 13.60
CA TYR A 50 -11.69 10.41 14.15
C TYR A 50 -11.37 11.80 13.57
N LEU A 51 -11.51 11.98 12.25
CA LEU A 51 -11.35 13.29 11.61
C LEU A 51 -12.37 14.32 12.11
N SER A 52 -13.63 13.91 12.30
CA SER A 52 -14.66 14.77 12.89
C SER A 52 -14.33 15.17 14.33
N ALA A 53 -13.84 14.25 15.15
CA ALA A 53 -13.42 14.53 16.51
C ALA A 53 -12.20 15.47 16.56
N MET A 54 -11.20 15.28 15.68
CA MET A 54 -10.07 16.21 15.55
C MET A 54 -10.53 17.60 15.14
N PHE A 55 -11.42 17.71 14.15
CA PHE A 55 -11.96 18.99 13.71
C PHE A 55 -12.69 19.73 14.84
N LEU A 56 -13.55 19.03 15.58
CA LEU A 56 -14.25 19.60 16.73
C LEU A 56 -13.27 20.07 17.83
N ASN A 57 -12.23 19.29 18.12
CA ASN A 57 -11.21 19.67 19.09
C ASN A 57 -10.41 20.91 18.65
N VAL A 58 -10.08 21.03 17.36
CA VAL A 58 -9.35 22.19 16.84
C VAL A 58 -10.24 23.46 16.80
N CYS A 59 -11.51 23.34 16.42
CA CYS A 59 -12.42 24.48 16.27
C CYS A 59 -13.07 24.94 17.58
N ILE A 60 -13.53 24.01 18.41
CA ILE A 60 -14.38 24.27 19.59
C ILE A 60 -13.65 23.93 20.90
N GLY A 61 -12.60 23.12 20.84
CA GLY A 61 -11.85 22.71 22.02
C GLY A 61 -11.12 23.86 22.73
N PRO A 62 -10.85 23.70 24.04
CA PRO A 62 -10.18 24.69 24.89
C PRO A 62 -8.66 24.68 24.66
N LEU A 63 -8.22 24.76 23.39
CA LEU A 63 -6.81 24.78 23.01
C LEU A 63 -6.30 26.22 22.91
N THR A 64 -5.04 26.43 23.30
CA THR A 64 -4.33 27.69 23.07
C THR A 64 -4.10 27.92 21.57
N MET A 65 -3.83 29.17 21.17
CA MET A 65 -3.61 29.53 19.76
C MET A 65 -2.50 28.70 19.08
N THR A 66 -1.41 28.42 19.80
CA THR A 66 -0.30 27.60 19.30
C THR A 66 -0.69 26.14 19.11
N GLU A 67 -1.41 25.57 20.08
CA GLU A 67 -1.91 24.18 20.00
C GLU A 67 -2.93 23.99 18.88
N ARG A 68 -3.76 25.01 18.61
CA ARG A 68 -4.69 24.99 17.47
C ARG A 68 -3.95 24.95 16.13
N LEU A 69 -2.86 25.70 15.98
CA LEU A 69 -2.06 25.71 14.76
C LEU A 69 -1.38 24.35 14.51
N GLN A 70 -0.80 23.76 15.57
CA GLN A 70 -0.24 22.42 15.51
C GLN A 70 -1.32 21.37 15.20
N GLY A 71 -2.47 21.44 15.88
CA GLY A 71 -3.60 20.55 15.66
C GLY A 71 -4.17 20.63 14.25
N LEU A 72 -4.26 21.84 13.68
CA LEU A 72 -4.67 22.06 12.29
C LEU A 72 -3.70 21.42 11.30
N THR A 73 -2.39 21.51 11.56
CA THR A 73 -1.36 20.93 10.70
C THR A 73 -1.46 19.40 10.68
N ILE A 74 -1.63 18.79 11.86
CA ILE A 74 -1.84 17.34 11.99
C ILE A 74 -3.16 16.94 11.33
N PHE A 75 -4.23 17.71 11.53
CA PHE A 75 -5.53 17.46 10.89
C PHE A 75 -5.43 17.47 9.36
N LEU A 76 -4.75 18.45 8.77
CA LEU A 76 -4.55 18.52 7.32
C LEU A 76 -3.73 17.34 6.79
N ALA A 77 -2.71 16.88 7.53
CA ALA A 77 -1.94 15.70 7.16
C ALA A 77 -2.79 14.42 7.18
N PHE A 78 -3.60 14.23 8.24
CA PHE A 78 -4.52 13.09 8.32
C PHE A 78 -5.62 13.15 7.26
N LEU A 79 -6.15 14.34 6.97
CA LEU A 79 -7.12 14.55 5.90
C LEU A 79 -6.53 14.16 4.55
N ALA A 80 -5.33 14.65 4.21
CA ALA A 80 -4.63 14.30 2.99
C ALA A 80 -4.35 12.79 2.87
N ALA A 81 -3.96 12.13 3.96
CA ALA A 81 -3.75 10.69 4.00
C ALA A 81 -5.06 9.86 3.88
N SER A 82 -6.20 10.45 4.26
CA SER A 82 -7.51 9.79 4.19
C SER A 82 -8.17 9.86 2.81
N ILE A 83 -7.83 10.87 1.98
CA ILE A 83 -8.40 11.05 0.63
C ILE A 83 -8.15 9.83 -0.28
N PRO A 84 -6.92 9.27 -0.38
CA PRO A 84 -6.68 8.06 -1.17
C PRO A 84 -7.48 6.84 -0.66
N ARG A 85 -7.74 6.76 0.65
CA ARG A 85 -8.51 5.66 1.26
C ARG A 85 -10.02 5.81 1.07
N GLY A 86 -10.51 7.03 0.89
CA GLY A 86 -11.92 7.32 0.65
C GLY A 86 -12.37 7.05 -0.78
N ASN A 87 -11.44 6.87 -1.73
CA ASN A 87 -11.77 6.46 -3.09
C ASN A 87 -12.19 4.99 -3.08
N TYR A 88 -13.50 4.76 -3.15
CA TYR A 88 -14.15 3.45 -3.09
C TYR A 88 -13.72 2.50 -4.20
N SER A 89 -13.09 3.01 -5.25
CA SER A 89 -12.41 2.19 -6.27
C SER A 89 -10.93 2.15 -5.91
N PRO A 90 -10.41 1.01 -5.41
CA PRO A 90 -8.98 0.83 -5.27
C PRO A 90 -8.37 1.07 -6.65
N ASN A 91 -7.35 1.91 -6.75
CA ASN A 91 -6.72 2.11 -8.05
C ASN A 91 -6.12 0.76 -8.49
N ILE A 92 -6.76 0.10 -9.45
CA ILE A 92 -6.43 -1.25 -9.93
C ILE A 92 -5.13 -1.21 -10.76
N ALA A 93 -4.76 -0.04 -11.29
CA ALA A 93 -3.62 0.15 -12.17
C ALA A 93 -2.27 -0.37 -11.60
N PRO A 94 -1.82 0.00 -10.38
CA PRO A 94 -0.59 -0.54 -9.82
C PRO A 94 -0.60 -2.07 -9.68
N ILE A 95 -1.75 -2.68 -9.43
CA ILE A 95 -1.87 -4.15 -9.30
C ILE A 95 -1.86 -4.84 -10.64
N GLN A 96 -2.52 -4.27 -11.64
CA GLN A 96 -2.44 -4.77 -13.01
C GLN A 96 -1.01 -4.76 -13.52
N ILE A 97 -0.23 -3.72 -13.19
CA ILE A 97 1.20 -3.67 -13.52
C ILE A 97 1.94 -4.85 -12.86
N VAL A 98 1.73 -5.07 -11.56
CA VAL A 98 2.37 -6.19 -10.83
C VAL A 98 1.95 -7.55 -11.38
N ASN A 99 0.66 -7.78 -11.62
CA ASN A 99 0.15 -9.04 -12.19
C ASN A 99 0.72 -9.26 -13.61
N THR A 100 0.83 -8.21 -14.43
CA THR A 100 1.45 -8.30 -15.76
C THR A 100 2.92 -8.71 -15.68
N PHE A 101 3.68 -8.19 -14.70
CA PHE A 101 5.06 -8.63 -14.48
C PHE A 101 5.14 -10.10 -14.02
N LEU A 102 4.21 -10.55 -13.17
CA LEU A 102 4.14 -11.95 -12.72
C LEU A 102 3.80 -12.90 -13.88
N ASP A 103 2.86 -12.53 -14.74
CA ASP A 103 2.47 -13.30 -15.92
C ASP A 103 3.59 -13.31 -16.98
N PHE A 104 4.25 -12.17 -17.20
CA PHE A 104 5.40 -12.06 -18.10
C PHE A 104 6.56 -12.95 -17.65
N GLU A 105 6.88 -12.94 -16.36
CA GLU A 105 7.95 -13.77 -15.81
C GLU A 105 7.56 -15.26 -15.78
N GLY A 106 6.30 -15.57 -15.49
CA GLY A 106 5.78 -16.94 -15.45
C GLY A 106 5.65 -17.59 -16.83
N GLY A 107 5.32 -16.83 -17.87
CA GLY A 107 5.20 -17.32 -19.24
C GLY A 107 6.50 -17.17 -20.04
N ILE A 108 6.85 -15.94 -20.39
CA ILE A 108 7.90 -15.64 -21.38
C ILE A 108 9.30 -15.91 -20.82
N MET A 109 9.54 -15.56 -19.56
CA MET A 109 10.88 -15.66 -18.98
C MET A 109 11.25 -17.09 -18.55
N SER A 110 10.25 -17.94 -18.28
CA SER A 110 10.42 -19.36 -18.01
C SER A 110 10.90 -20.17 -19.21
N GLU A 111 10.66 -19.67 -20.44
CA GLU A 111 11.04 -20.33 -21.70
C GLU A 111 12.44 -19.90 -22.20
N LEU A 112 13.06 -18.89 -21.58
CA LEU A 112 14.38 -18.38 -21.94
C LEU A 112 15.49 -19.05 -21.10
N PRO A 113 16.66 -19.35 -21.68
CA PRO A 113 17.80 -19.87 -20.92
C PRO A 113 18.22 -18.87 -19.83
N GLU A 114 18.56 -19.37 -18.64
CA GLU A 114 18.99 -18.53 -17.52
C GLU A 114 20.27 -17.76 -17.87
N LEU A 115 20.15 -16.46 -18.16
CA LEU A 115 21.31 -15.60 -18.33
C LEU A 115 21.88 -15.20 -16.95
N PRO A 116 23.21 -15.23 -16.78
CA PRO A 116 23.83 -14.78 -15.55
C PRO A 116 23.51 -13.30 -15.29
N PRO A 117 23.15 -12.92 -14.06
CA PRO A 117 22.70 -11.57 -13.76
C PRO A 117 23.84 -10.56 -13.98
N SER A 118 23.56 -9.53 -14.76
CA SER A 118 24.50 -8.44 -15.01
C SER A 118 24.83 -7.69 -13.71
N LEU A 119 25.98 -7.03 -13.69
CA LEU A 119 26.44 -6.24 -12.55
C LEU A 119 25.45 -5.11 -12.20
N VAL A 120 24.79 -4.56 -13.22
CA VAL A 120 23.69 -3.59 -13.09
C VAL A 120 22.45 -4.22 -12.44
N ALA A 121 22.10 -5.46 -12.77
CA ALA A 121 20.99 -6.18 -12.13
C ALA A 121 21.26 -6.45 -10.65
N LYS A 122 22.51 -6.78 -10.28
CA LYS A 122 22.94 -6.94 -8.88
C LYS A 122 22.88 -5.62 -8.10
N ALA A 123 23.32 -4.51 -8.71
CA ALA A 123 23.26 -3.20 -8.08
C ALA A 123 21.82 -2.74 -7.84
N LYS A 124 20.92 -2.94 -8.82
CA LYS A 124 19.48 -2.66 -8.65
C LYS A 124 18.85 -3.53 -7.55
N LYS A 125 19.24 -4.80 -7.45
CA LYS A 125 18.81 -5.71 -6.38
C LYS A 125 19.21 -5.19 -4.99
N ALA A 126 20.46 -4.75 -4.84
CA ALA A 126 20.96 -4.21 -3.57
C ALA A 126 20.26 -2.91 -3.17
N PHE A 127 19.97 -2.02 -4.12
CA PHE A 127 19.27 -0.77 -3.87
C PHE A 127 17.83 -0.98 -3.39
N VAL A 128 17.09 -1.88 -4.03
CA VAL A 128 15.71 -2.24 -3.62
C VAL A 128 15.70 -2.77 -2.19
N CYS A 129 16.64 -3.66 -1.85
CA CYS A 129 16.75 -4.23 -0.50
C CYS A 129 17.21 -3.21 0.57
N LEU A 130 17.74 -2.06 0.16
CA LEU A 130 18.18 -0.98 1.06
C LEU A 130 17.14 0.13 1.24
N VAL A 131 16.23 0.29 0.28
CA VAL A 131 15.23 1.37 0.25
C VAL A 131 13.88 0.92 0.81
N GLU A 132 13.53 -0.37 0.69
CA GLU A 132 12.45 -1.00 1.47
C GLU A 132 12.88 -1.32 2.90
#